data_AF-A0A024U866-F1
#
_entry.id   AF-A0A024U866-F1
#
_cell.length_a   1.000
_cell.length_b   1.000
_cell.length_c   1.000
_cell.angle_alpha   90.00
_cell.angle_beta   90.00
_cell.angle_gamma   90.00
#
_symmetry.space_group_name_H-M   'P 1'
#
loop_
_entity.id
_entity.type
_entity.pdbx_description
1 polymer ?
#
loop_
_entity_poly.entity_id
_entity_poly.type
_entity_poly.pdbx_seq_one_letter_code
_entity_poly.pdbx_strand_id
1 'polypeptide(L)'
;MTRTAPHVASSKAACPFANVDLALGIDDPTDYVVACPFHSHAAAPIASITTPVDLVVRNSTFITTDTSASLLRDIGGGDKIRECCTRFYAHAFLDSQLKPFFFEDDGATAHGHRLANWIIEKMGGEGKPWTDSGRLGMRQRSHSKAWNCVKRHESVRGDHFNLVDARTWMRIHFWAARECRLHRHEAFWRWYIRFLQHFIAVYERRAVPYANDDANWSKKQSNLDAYIQSNHTMLDLHG
;
A
#
# COMPACT_ATOMS: atom_id res chain seq x y z
N MET A 1 -11.16 51.59 -14.87
CA MET A 1 -10.35 50.36 -15.03
C MET A 1 -10.42 49.57 -13.73
N THR A 2 -11.39 48.68 -13.62
CA THR A 2 -11.66 47.91 -12.40
C THR A 2 -10.77 46.66 -12.43
N ARG A 3 -9.76 46.62 -11.55
CA ARG A 3 -8.88 45.46 -11.38
C ARG A 3 -9.69 44.32 -10.78
N THR A 4 -10.01 43.32 -11.58
CA THR A 4 -10.55 42.04 -11.15
C THR A 4 -9.55 41.39 -10.20
N ALA A 5 -9.99 41.05 -8.99
CA ALA A 5 -9.21 40.28 -8.04
C ALA A 5 -8.88 38.89 -8.63
N PRO A 6 -7.69 38.33 -8.37
CA PRO A 6 -7.38 36.99 -8.83
C PRO A 6 -8.30 36.00 -8.11
N HIS A 7 -8.97 35.15 -8.89
CA HIS A 7 -9.60 33.94 -8.38
C HIS A 7 -8.56 33.13 -7.61
N VAL A 8 -8.70 33.06 -6.30
CA VAL A 8 -8.00 32.07 -5.48
C VAL A 8 -8.52 30.71 -5.94
N ALA A 9 -7.68 29.96 -6.63
CA ALA A 9 -7.96 28.57 -6.94
C ALA A 9 -8.24 27.84 -5.62
N SER A 10 -9.45 27.28 -5.49
CA SER A 10 -9.80 26.38 -4.40
C SER A 10 -8.72 25.31 -4.31
N SER A 11 -7.97 25.30 -3.19
CA SER A 11 -6.98 24.27 -2.92
C SER A 11 -7.71 22.93 -2.96
N LYS A 12 -7.45 22.10 -3.97
CA LYS A 12 -7.98 20.74 -4.00
C LYS A 12 -7.62 20.09 -2.68
N ALA A 13 -8.62 19.74 -1.87
CA ALA A 13 -8.39 19.07 -0.61
C ALA A 13 -7.52 17.84 -0.85
N ALA A 14 -6.43 17.69 -0.09
CA ALA A 14 -5.48 16.59 -0.21
C ALA A 14 -5.95 15.40 0.63
N CYS A 15 -5.61 14.17 0.21
CA CYS A 15 -5.93 12.99 1.00
C CYS A 15 -5.12 13.03 2.31
N PRO A 16 -5.75 12.97 3.49
CA PRO A 16 -5.02 13.01 4.77
C PRO A 16 -4.02 11.86 4.93
N PHE A 17 -4.30 10.69 4.33
CA PHE A 17 -3.40 9.54 4.34
C PHE A 17 -2.13 9.77 3.51
N ALA A 18 -2.10 10.80 2.66
CA ALA A 18 -0.89 11.21 1.94
C ALA A 18 0.04 12.08 2.79
N ASN A 19 -0.40 12.58 3.96
CA ASN A 19 0.41 13.36 4.89
C ASN A 19 1.04 12.46 5.95
N VAL A 20 2.33 12.13 5.82
CA VAL A 20 3.04 11.26 6.78
C VAL A 20 3.08 11.81 8.21
N ASP A 21 3.04 13.13 8.38
CA ASP A 21 3.08 13.79 9.70
C ASP A 21 1.74 13.74 10.43
N LEU A 22 0.66 13.39 9.73
CA LEU A 22 -0.62 13.14 10.35
C LEU A 22 -0.51 11.86 11.18
N ALA A 23 -0.55 12.02 12.51
CA ALA A 23 -0.72 10.92 13.44
C ALA A 23 -2.13 10.32 13.24
N LEU A 24 -2.19 9.19 12.55
CA LEU A 24 -3.39 8.37 12.47
C LEU A 24 -3.50 7.66 13.82
N GLY A 25 -4.20 8.29 14.77
CA GLY A 25 -4.22 7.94 16.20
C GLY A 25 -4.22 6.43 16.43
N ILE A 26 -3.40 5.95 17.36
CA ILE A 26 -3.27 4.51 17.64
C ILE A 26 -4.33 4.07 18.65
N ASP A 27 -4.83 4.96 19.53
CA ASP A 27 -5.46 4.49 20.78
C ASP A 27 -6.99 4.71 20.88
N ASP A 28 -7.60 5.62 20.11
CA ASP A 28 -9.06 5.86 20.18
C ASP A 28 -9.82 5.41 18.90
N PRO A 29 -10.78 4.47 18.99
CA PRO A 29 -11.66 4.09 17.88
C PRO A 29 -12.51 5.24 17.31
N THR A 30 -12.77 6.28 18.11
CA THR A 30 -13.63 7.42 17.78
C THR A 30 -12.89 8.59 17.11
N ASP A 31 -11.56 8.62 17.18
CA ASP A 31 -10.72 9.65 16.54
C ASP A 31 -10.60 9.52 15.01
N TYR A 32 -11.23 8.51 14.41
CA TYR A 32 -11.10 8.20 12.98
C TYR A 32 -12.10 8.95 12.09
N VAL A 33 -12.34 10.23 12.36
CA VAL A 33 -13.13 11.10 11.49
C VAL A 33 -12.24 12.21 10.93
N VAL A 34 -11.17 11.81 10.24
CA VAL A 34 -10.49 12.77 9.35
C VAL A 34 -11.35 12.84 8.09
N ALA A 35 -11.94 14.00 7.78
CA ALA A 35 -12.68 14.16 6.54
C ALA A 35 -11.74 13.98 5.34
N CYS A 36 -11.87 12.87 4.60
CA CYS A 36 -11.17 12.67 3.33
C CYS A 36 -12.19 12.77 2.19
N PRO A 37 -11.93 13.61 1.18
CA PRO A 37 -12.77 13.68 -0.01
C PRO A 37 -12.54 12.51 -0.97
N PHE A 38 -11.60 11.60 -0.67
CA PHE A 38 -11.21 10.48 -1.56
C PHE A 38 -11.65 9.10 -1.06
N HIS A 39 -11.97 8.95 0.23
CA HIS A 39 -12.28 7.65 0.86
C HIS A 39 -13.47 7.81 1.81
N SER A 40 -14.40 6.83 1.83
CA SER A 40 -15.45 6.77 2.84
C SER A 40 -14.86 6.16 4.12
N HIS A 41 -14.73 6.98 5.16
CA HIS A 41 -14.25 6.56 6.48
C HIS A 41 -15.35 5.94 7.32
N ALA A 42 -16.00 4.90 6.80
CA ALA A 42 -16.85 4.08 7.65
C ALA A 42 -15.98 3.58 8.82
N ALA A 43 -16.45 3.76 10.06
CA ALA A 43 -15.82 3.12 11.20
C ALA A 43 -15.66 1.64 10.87
N ALA A 44 -14.44 1.10 11.04
CA ALA A 44 -14.19 -0.30 10.75
C ALA A 44 -15.22 -1.11 11.56
N PRO A 45 -16.00 -2.00 10.92
CA PRO A 45 -17.01 -2.77 11.63
C PRO A 45 -16.31 -3.63 12.68
N ILE A 46 -17.05 -4.00 13.74
CA ILE A 46 -16.55 -4.98 14.70
C ILE A 46 -16.28 -6.26 13.90
N ALA A 47 -15.02 -6.69 13.85
CA ALA A 47 -14.60 -7.84 13.06
C ALA A 47 -15.44 -9.07 13.42
N SER A 48 -16.19 -9.60 12.44
CA SER A 48 -17.04 -10.77 12.60
C SER A 48 -16.32 -12.05 12.17
N ILE A 49 -15.33 -11.94 11.28
CA ILE A 49 -14.51 -13.04 10.78
C ILE A 49 -13.27 -13.18 11.66
N THR A 50 -13.32 -14.16 12.56
CA THR A 50 -12.21 -14.47 13.48
C THR A 50 -11.41 -15.69 13.05
N THR A 51 -11.93 -16.49 12.12
CA THR A 51 -11.25 -17.69 11.62
C THR A 51 -10.34 -17.37 10.43
N PRO A 52 -9.27 -18.15 10.21
CA PRO A 52 -8.41 -17.97 9.05
C PRO A 52 -9.18 -18.08 7.72
N VAL A 53 -9.00 -17.10 6.84
CA VAL A 53 -9.50 -17.13 5.46
C VAL A 53 -8.38 -17.58 4.54
N ASP A 54 -8.61 -18.59 3.71
CA ASP A 54 -7.59 -19.13 2.82
C ASP A 54 -7.24 -18.22 1.64
N LEU A 55 -5.97 -18.27 1.25
CA LEU A 55 -5.48 -17.68 0.01
C LEU A 55 -5.58 -18.75 -1.08
N VAL A 56 -6.60 -18.66 -1.95
CA VAL A 56 -6.82 -19.68 -2.99
C VAL A 56 -6.00 -19.35 -4.24
N VAL A 57 -5.09 -20.25 -4.60
CA VAL A 57 -4.25 -20.14 -5.81
C VAL A 57 -4.43 -21.41 -6.64
N ARG A 58 -4.78 -21.27 -7.92
CA ARG A 58 -4.88 -22.39 -8.88
C ARG A 58 -3.99 -22.11 -10.08
N ASN A 59 -3.15 -23.07 -10.46
CA ASN A 59 -2.19 -22.91 -11.56
C ASN A 59 -1.37 -21.60 -11.44
N SER A 60 -0.86 -21.33 -10.24
CA SER A 60 -0.14 -20.09 -9.89
C SER A 60 -0.92 -18.78 -10.06
N THR A 61 -2.24 -18.86 -10.25
CA THR A 61 -3.13 -17.71 -10.37
C THR A 61 -3.98 -17.56 -9.12
N PHE A 62 -3.93 -16.38 -8.50
CA PHE A 62 -4.82 -16.02 -7.40
C PHE A 62 -6.28 -16.08 -7.85
N ILE A 63 -7.14 -16.75 -7.07
CA ILE A 63 -8.57 -16.88 -7.31
C ILE A 63 -9.35 -16.12 -6.23
N THR A 64 -10.20 -15.21 -6.67
CA THR A 64 -11.16 -14.50 -5.83
C THR A 64 -12.23 -15.45 -5.31
N THR A 65 -12.58 -15.36 -4.03
CA THR A 65 -13.61 -16.19 -3.39
C THR A 65 -14.64 -15.35 -2.65
N ASP A 66 -15.81 -15.92 -2.36
CA ASP A 66 -16.82 -15.26 -1.52
C ASP A 66 -16.29 -14.99 -0.11
N THR A 67 -15.37 -15.82 0.39
CA THR A 67 -14.72 -15.64 1.69
C THR A 67 -13.74 -14.48 1.69
N SER A 68 -12.93 -14.28 0.63
CA SER A 68 -12.07 -13.10 0.52
C SER A 68 -12.88 -11.82 0.31
N ALA A 69 -14.01 -11.90 -0.41
CA ALA A 69 -14.93 -10.78 -0.60
C ALA A 69 -15.63 -10.40 0.72
N SER A 70 -16.00 -11.39 1.53
CA SER A 70 -16.57 -11.16 2.86
C SER A 70 -15.54 -10.55 3.81
N LEU A 71 -14.29 -11.00 3.74
CA LEU A 71 -13.18 -10.43 4.51
C LEU A 71 -12.91 -8.97 4.13
N LEU A 72 -13.03 -8.59 2.84
CA LEU A 72 -12.92 -7.19 2.43
C LEU A 72 -13.98 -6.32 3.11
N ARG A 73 -15.25 -6.78 3.12
CA ARG A 73 -16.33 -6.06 3.79
C ARG A 73 -16.07 -5.94 5.30
N ASP A 74 -15.58 -7.02 5.92
CA ASP A 74 -15.36 -7.10 7.38
C ASP A 74 -14.22 -6.22 7.89
N ILE A 75 -13.30 -5.76 7.01
CA ILE A 75 -12.29 -4.75 7.37
C ILE A 75 -12.74 -3.31 7.11
N GLY A 76 -13.94 -3.09 6.59
CA GLY A 76 -14.44 -1.76 6.21
C GLY A 76 -14.40 -1.46 4.71
N GLY A 77 -14.29 -2.50 3.86
CA GLY A 77 -14.42 -2.37 2.41
C GLY A 77 -13.16 -1.85 1.69
N GLY A 78 -13.31 -1.61 0.39
CA GLY A 78 -12.23 -1.16 -0.48
C GLY A 78 -11.60 0.17 -0.06
N ASP A 79 -12.36 1.07 0.56
CA ASP A 79 -11.82 2.35 1.03
C ASP A 79 -10.75 2.16 2.11
N LYS A 80 -10.85 1.11 2.94
CA LYS A 80 -9.79 0.79 3.91
C LYS A 80 -8.48 0.36 3.24
N ILE A 81 -8.58 -0.32 2.11
CA ILE A 81 -7.42 -0.68 1.28
C ILE A 81 -6.85 0.57 0.60
N ARG A 82 -7.69 1.52 0.16
CA ARG A 82 -7.24 2.79 -0.44
C ARG A 82 -6.49 3.67 0.56
N GLU A 83 -6.99 3.77 1.79
CA GLU A 83 -6.29 4.42 2.91
C GLU A 83 -4.88 3.84 3.08
N CYS A 84 -4.79 2.52 3.26
CA CYS A 84 -3.54 1.79 3.44
C CYS A 84 -2.57 2.01 2.28
N CYS A 85 -3.02 1.86 1.03
CA CYS A 85 -2.16 2.00 -0.14
C CYS A 85 -1.72 3.45 -0.35
N THR A 86 -2.57 4.43 -0.03
CA THR A 86 -2.18 5.85 -0.08
C THR A 86 -1.10 6.14 0.97
N ARG A 87 -1.29 5.66 2.20
CA ARG A 87 -0.32 5.81 3.29
C ARG A 87 1.00 5.12 2.97
N PHE A 88 0.94 3.93 2.37
CA PHE A 88 2.11 3.21 1.88
C PHE A 88 2.93 4.06 0.91
N TYR A 89 2.30 4.62 -0.13
CA TYR A 89 3.03 5.44 -1.08
C TYR A 89 3.51 6.77 -0.47
N ALA A 90 2.79 7.34 0.49
CA ALA A 90 3.24 8.53 1.21
C ALA A 90 4.62 8.30 1.84
N HIS A 91 4.80 7.16 2.52
CA HIS A 91 6.09 6.75 3.07
C HIS A 91 7.09 6.32 2.00
N ALA A 92 6.66 5.55 1.00
CA ALA A 92 7.56 5.04 -0.03
C ALA A 92 8.16 6.16 -0.91
N PHE A 93 7.47 7.28 -1.07
CA PHE A 93 8.00 8.46 -1.78
C PHE A 93 9.13 9.18 -1.02
N LEU A 94 9.31 8.90 0.27
CA LEU A 94 10.42 9.38 1.08
C LEU A 94 11.62 8.43 1.02
N ASP A 95 11.39 7.15 0.76
CA ASP A 95 12.42 6.11 0.72
C ASP A 95 13.33 6.24 -0.53
N SER A 96 14.64 6.37 -0.33
CA SER A 96 15.59 6.54 -1.44
C SER A 96 15.81 5.29 -2.28
N GLN A 97 15.52 4.10 -1.75
CA GLN A 97 15.60 2.83 -2.48
C GLN A 97 14.40 2.67 -3.43
N LEU A 98 13.19 2.98 -2.95
CA LEU A 98 11.95 2.76 -3.71
C LEU A 98 11.59 3.92 -4.65
N LYS A 99 11.80 5.17 -4.21
CA LYS A 99 11.42 6.36 -4.98
C LYS A 99 11.90 6.36 -6.44
N PRO A 100 13.12 5.89 -6.77
CA PRO A 100 13.57 5.81 -8.16
C PRO A 100 12.71 4.93 -9.09
N PHE A 101 11.93 3.99 -8.56
CA PHE A 101 11.03 3.16 -9.37
C PHE A 101 9.72 3.89 -9.75
N PHE A 102 9.38 5.00 -9.09
CA PHE A 102 8.13 5.72 -9.31
C PHE A 102 8.28 6.70 -10.47
N PHE A 103 7.97 6.21 -11.68
CA PHE A 103 8.09 6.98 -12.91
C PHE A 103 6.98 8.03 -13.11
N GLU A 104 5.86 7.92 -12.41
CA GLU A 104 4.79 8.94 -12.39
C GLU A 104 5.01 9.88 -11.19
N ASP A 105 4.83 11.19 -11.38
CA ASP A 105 4.96 12.21 -10.33
C ASP A 105 3.60 12.73 -9.84
N ASP A 106 2.56 11.90 -9.97
CA ASP A 106 1.16 12.22 -9.61
C ASP A 106 0.82 11.93 -8.13
N GLY A 107 1.84 11.62 -7.33
CA GLY A 107 1.78 11.57 -5.87
C GLY A 107 1.20 10.29 -5.27
N ALA A 108 1.18 10.26 -3.93
CA ALA A 108 0.80 9.10 -3.13
C ALA A 108 -0.65 8.67 -3.34
N THR A 109 -1.59 9.62 -3.43
CA THR A 109 -3.01 9.30 -3.63
C THR A 109 -3.26 8.55 -4.93
N ALA A 110 -2.65 9.01 -6.03
CA ALA A 110 -2.85 8.39 -7.34
C ALA A 110 -2.19 7.00 -7.40
N HIS A 111 -0.97 6.85 -6.88
CA HIS A 111 -0.30 5.54 -6.76
C HIS A 111 -1.07 4.57 -5.87
N GLY A 112 -1.48 5.05 -4.68
CA GLY A 112 -2.27 4.29 -3.71
C GLY A 112 -3.57 3.81 -4.31
N HIS A 113 -4.30 4.67 -5.04
CA HIS A 113 -5.54 4.31 -5.71
C HIS A 113 -5.35 3.17 -6.73
N ARG A 114 -4.25 3.16 -7.48
CA ARG A 114 -3.94 2.11 -8.46
C ARG A 114 -3.67 0.76 -7.81
N LEU A 115 -2.83 0.75 -6.78
CA LEU A 115 -2.51 -0.47 -6.04
C LEU A 115 -3.76 -0.99 -5.31
N ALA A 116 -4.53 -0.10 -4.68
CA ALA A 116 -5.77 -0.45 -4.01
C ALA A 116 -6.79 -1.07 -4.96
N ASN A 117 -7.06 -0.47 -6.13
CA ASN A 117 -7.95 -1.06 -7.14
C ASN A 117 -7.55 -2.50 -7.48
N TRP A 118 -6.24 -2.74 -7.63
CA TRP A 118 -5.75 -4.07 -7.93
C TRP A 118 -5.95 -5.04 -6.77
N ILE A 119 -5.68 -4.65 -5.52
CA ILE A 119 -5.92 -5.49 -4.32
C ILE A 119 -7.43 -5.75 -4.13
N ILE A 120 -8.27 -4.73 -4.25
CA ILE A 120 -9.73 -4.83 -4.11
C ILE A 120 -10.30 -5.80 -5.14
N GLU A 121 -9.88 -5.69 -6.40
CA GLU A 121 -10.32 -6.65 -7.43
C GLU A 121 -9.83 -8.08 -7.14
N LYS A 122 -8.65 -8.25 -6.52
CA LYS A 122 -8.20 -9.57 -6.06
C LYS A 122 -9.05 -10.09 -4.90
N MET A 123 -9.38 -9.27 -3.91
CA MET A 123 -10.25 -9.71 -2.81
C MET A 123 -11.68 -10.01 -3.27
N GLY A 124 -12.20 -9.26 -4.26
CA GLY A 124 -13.55 -9.39 -4.79
C GLY A 124 -14.62 -8.68 -3.97
N GLY A 125 -15.88 -8.81 -4.40
CA GLY A 125 -17.04 -8.27 -3.68
C GLY A 125 -17.42 -6.82 -4.00
N GLU A 126 -16.56 -6.06 -4.70
CA GLU A 126 -16.79 -4.64 -5.04
C GLU A 126 -16.60 -4.37 -6.55
N GLY A 127 -16.95 -5.33 -7.41
CA GLY A 127 -16.80 -5.21 -8.86
C GLY A 127 -15.36 -5.43 -9.34
N LYS A 128 -14.96 -4.73 -10.42
CA LYS A 128 -13.64 -4.88 -11.05
C LYS A 128 -12.91 -3.53 -11.18
N PRO A 129 -12.64 -2.83 -10.07
CA PRO A 129 -12.14 -1.46 -10.12
C PRO A 129 -10.78 -1.30 -10.81
N TRP A 130 -9.95 -2.35 -10.87
CA TRP A 130 -8.70 -2.31 -11.64
C TRP A 130 -8.98 -2.41 -13.14
N THR A 131 -9.77 -3.39 -13.54
CA THR A 131 -10.17 -3.61 -14.94
C THR A 131 -10.96 -2.41 -15.48
N ASP A 132 -11.97 -1.96 -14.75
CA ASP A 132 -12.89 -0.89 -15.16
C ASP A 132 -12.20 0.47 -15.23
N SER A 133 -11.07 0.65 -14.53
CA SER A 133 -10.20 1.83 -14.68
C SER A 133 -9.37 1.86 -15.97
N GLY A 134 -9.57 0.90 -16.88
CA GLY A 134 -8.79 0.76 -18.11
C GLY A 134 -7.39 0.19 -17.91
N ARG A 135 -7.12 -0.43 -16.75
CA ARG A 135 -5.79 -0.92 -16.36
C ARG A 135 -5.61 -2.43 -16.53
N LEU A 136 -6.57 -3.12 -17.13
CA LEU A 136 -6.42 -4.52 -17.50
C LEU A 136 -5.13 -4.72 -18.33
N GLY A 137 -4.29 -5.67 -17.91
CA GLY A 137 -2.99 -5.94 -18.56
C GLY A 137 -1.86 -4.94 -18.25
N MET A 138 -2.13 -3.84 -17.53
CA MET A 138 -1.11 -2.80 -17.30
C MET A 138 -0.04 -3.18 -16.29
N ARG A 139 -0.22 -4.26 -15.50
CA ARG A 139 0.75 -4.66 -14.46
C ARG A 139 2.18 -4.78 -15.02
N GLN A 140 2.37 -5.60 -16.05
CA GLN A 140 3.71 -5.87 -16.59
C GLN A 140 4.31 -4.63 -17.25
N ARG A 141 3.49 -3.88 -18.00
CA ARG A 141 3.93 -2.64 -18.66
C ARG A 141 4.38 -1.59 -17.66
N SER A 142 3.65 -1.43 -16.55
CA SER A 142 4.02 -0.48 -15.49
C SER A 142 5.31 -0.90 -14.77
N HIS A 143 5.51 -2.18 -14.49
CA HIS A 143 6.76 -2.65 -13.87
C HIS A 143 7.95 -2.52 -14.82
N SER A 144 7.77 -2.81 -16.12
CA SER A 144 8.81 -2.56 -17.12
C SER A 144 9.22 -1.08 -17.18
N LYS A 145 8.26 -0.15 -17.11
CA LYS A 145 8.57 1.29 -17.01
C LYS A 145 9.31 1.65 -15.73
N ALA A 146 8.92 1.07 -14.59
CA ALA A 146 9.59 1.29 -13.32
C ALA A 146 11.06 0.80 -13.36
N TRP A 147 11.30 -0.39 -13.91
CA TRP A 147 12.65 -0.94 -14.04
C TRP A 147 13.55 -0.08 -14.93
N ASN A 148 12.98 0.49 -15.99
CA ASN A 148 13.71 1.35 -16.94
C ASN A 148 13.60 2.85 -16.61
N CYS A 149 13.14 3.21 -15.40
CA CYS A 149 12.91 4.61 -15.06
C CYS A 149 14.22 5.40 -15.05
N VAL A 150 14.21 6.59 -15.67
CA VAL A 150 15.37 7.51 -15.70
C VAL A 150 15.77 8.03 -14.32
N LYS A 151 14.89 7.90 -13.31
CA LYS A 151 15.22 8.24 -11.91
C LYS A 151 16.17 7.23 -11.28
N ARG A 152 16.29 6.02 -11.83
CA ARG A 152 17.28 5.01 -11.39
C ARG A 152 18.65 5.32 -11.97
N HIS A 153 19.71 4.92 -11.27
CA HIS A 153 21.09 5.01 -11.76
C HIS A 153 21.28 4.17 -13.03
N GLU A 154 22.06 4.66 -13.98
CA GLU A 154 22.22 4.04 -15.31
C GLU A 154 22.70 2.59 -15.23
N SER A 155 23.60 2.27 -14.28
CA SER A 155 24.15 0.93 -14.11
C SER A 155 23.15 -0.13 -13.61
N VAL A 156 21.94 0.26 -13.19
CA VAL A 156 20.90 -0.65 -12.67
C VAL A 156 19.55 -0.48 -13.37
N ARG A 157 19.47 0.37 -14.41
CA ARG A 157 18.25 0.50 -15.22
C ARG A 157 18.03 -0.79 -16.00
N GLY A 158 16.79 -1.26 -16.03
CA GLY A 158 16.40 -2.53 -16.62
C GLY A 158 16.40 -3.69 -15.63
N ASP A 159 17.20 -3.62 -14.55
CA ASP A 159 17.21 -4.64 -13.52
C ASP A 159 15.86 -4.72 -12.80
N HIS A 160 15.44 -5.93 -12.49
CA HIS A 160 14.23 -6.17 -11.72
C HIS A 160 14.42 -5.76 -10.24
N PHE A 161 13.33 -5.76 -9.48
CA PHE A 161 13.36 -5.63 -8.03
C PHE A 161 14.32 -6.68 -7.43
N ASN A 162 15.31 -6.24 -6.66
CA ASN A 162 16.20 -7.14 -5.93
C ASN A 162 15.62 -7.44 -4.53
N LEU A 163 16.37 -8.23 -3.75
CA LEU A 163 15.95 -8.62 -2.40
C LEU A 163 15.78 -7.43 -1.45
N VAL A 164 16.66 -6.44 -1.52
CA VAL A 164 16.57 -5.23 -0.70
C VAL A 164 15.33 -4.43 -1.09
N ASP A 165 15.10 -4.19 -2.38
CA ASP A 165 13.90 -3.51 -2.89
C ASP A 165 12.61 -4.17 -2.38
N ALA A 166 12.54 -5.49 -2.51
CA ALA A 166 11.36 -6.27 -2.14
C ALA A 166 11.08 -6.21 -0.63
N ARG A 167 12.13 -6.31 0.20
CA ARG A 167 11.98 -6.25 1.66
C ARG A 167 11.67 -4.84 2.16
N THR A 168 12.31 -3.81 1.60
CA THR A 168 11.97 -2.41 1.88
C THR A 168 10.51 -2.13 1.53
N TRP A 169 10.05 -2.56 0.35
CA TRP A 169 8.65 -2.45 -0.07
C TRP A 169 7.70 -3.12 0.93
N MET A 170 7.96 -4.37 1.32
CA MET A 170 7.11 -5.10 2.27
C MET A 170 7.08 -4.42 3.65
N ARG A 171 8.22 -3.99 4.20
CA ARG A 171 8.30 -3.34 5.50
C ARG A 171 7.49 -2.05 5.56
N ILE A 172 7.63 -1.18 4.56
CA ILE A 172 6.88 0.09 4.48
C ILE A 172 5.38 -0.20 4.26
N HIS A 173 5.04 -1.19 3.43
CA HIS A 173 3.64 -1.55 3.19
C HIS A 173 2.96 -2.12 4.44
N PHE A 174 3.65 -2.96 5.21
CA PHE A 174 3.14 -3.45 6.49
C PHE A 174 3.07 -2.35 7.55
N TRP A 175 4.00 -1.40 7.57
CA TRP A 175 3.93 -0.24 8.46
C TRP A 175 2.69 0.61 8.16
N ALA A 176 2.45 0.97 6.90
CA ALA A 176 1.25 1.70 6.49
C ALA A 176 -0.04 0.94 6.83
N ALA A 177 -0.06 -0.38 6.66
CA ALA A 177 -1.20 -1.21 7.06
C ALA A 177 -1.43 -1.19 8.59
N ARG A 178 -0.37 -1.04 9.39
CA ARG A 178 -0.49 -0.88 10.84
C ARG A 178 -1.06 0.47 11.23
N GLU A 179 -0.57 1.55 10.61
CA GLU A 179 -1.12 2.89 10.81
C GLU A 179 -2.59 2.97 10.42
N CYS A 180 -2.99 2.25 9.36
CA CYS A 180 -4.39 2.10 8.96
C CYS A 180 -5.16 1.05 9.77
N ARG A 181 -4.59 0.53 10.87
CA ARG A 181 -5.19 -0.42 11.81
C ARG A 181 -5.64 -1.77 11.22
N LEU A 182 -5.28 -2.10 9.98
CA LEU A 182 -5.63 -3.37 9.33
C LEU A 182 -5.11 -4.59 10.10
N HIS A 183 -3.98 -4.43 10.79
CA HIS A 183 -3.39 -5.48 11.62
C HIS A 183 -4.24 -5.91 12.82
N ARG A 184 -5.23 -5.10 13.25
CA ARG A 184 -6.12 -5.43 14.37
C ARG A 184 -7.13 -6.51 14.01
N HIS A 185 -7.45 -6.64 12.74
CA HIS A 185 -8.30 -7.72 12.26
C HIS A 185 -7.43 -8.95 11.99
N GLU A 186 -7.38 -9.89 12.94
CA GLU A 186 -6.42 -11.01 12.89
C GLU A 186 -6.54 -11.88 11.64
N ALA A 187 -7.76 -12.25 11.23
CA ALA A 187 -7.98 -13.06 10.03
C ALA A 187 -7.48 -12.34 8.77
N PHE A 188 -7.77 -11.03 8.64
CA PHE A 188 -7.25 -10.21 7.55
C PHE A 188 -5.74 -10.11 7.61
N TRP A 189 -5.14 -9.83 8.77
CA TRP A 189 -3.69 -9.68 8.88
C TRP A 189 -2.93 -10.94 8.43
N ARG A 190 -3.40 -12.13 8.86
CA ARG A 190 -2.84 -13.42 8.43
C ARG A 190 -3.03 -13.65 6.93
N TRP A 191 -4.22 -13.33 6.41
CA TRP A 191 -4.50 -13.43 4.98
C TRP A 191 -3.60 -12.49 4.16
N TYR A 192 -3.42 -11.25 4.64
CA TYR A 192 -2.70 -10.18 3.93
C TYR A 192 -1.20 -10.43 3.86
N ILE A 193 -0.60 -10.98 4.92
CA ILE A 193 0.80 -11.43 4.88
C ILE A 193 0.98 -12.50 3.80
N ARG A 194 0.10 -13.52 3.74
CA ARG A 194 0.16 -14.57 2.71
C ARG A 194 -0.10 -14.03 1.31
N PHE A 195 -1.00 -13.05 1.19
CA PHE A 195 -1.30 -12.37 -0.07
C PHE A 195 -0.06 -11.65 -0.62
N LEU A 196 0.62 -10.85 0.21
CA LEU A 196 1.85 -10.16 -0.20
C LEU A 196 2.99 -11.15 -0.45
N GLN A 197 3.11 -12.20 0.36
CA GLN A 197 4.06 -13.30 0.15
C GLN A 197 3.88 -13.96 -1.23
N HIS A 198 2.64 -14.21 -1.66
CA HIS A 198 2.38 -14.78 -2.99
C HIS A 198 2.81 -13.84 -4.11
N PHE A 199 2.46 -12.55 -4.01
CA PHE A 199 2.73 -11.61 -5.09
C PHE A 199 4.17 -11.10 -5.14
N ILE A 200 4.87 -11.01 -4.00
CA ILE A 200 6.29 -10.65 -4.00
C ILE A 200 7.14 -11.73 -4.70
N ALA A 201 6.68 -12.99 -4.69
CA ALA A 201 7.33 -14.10 -5.39
C ALA A 201 7.43 -13.91 -6.92
N VAL A 202 6.58 -13.06 -7.50
CA VAL A 202 6.62 -12.69 -8.93
C VAL A 202 7.82 -11.79 -9.23
N TYR A 203 8.26 -11.00 -8.27
CA TYR A 203 9.30 -9.99 -8.45
C TYR A 203 10.65 -10.46 -7.93
N GLU A 204 10.68 -11.05 -6.74
CA GLU A 204 11.89 -11.54 -6.09
C GLU A 204 11.52 -12.71 -5.17
N ARG A 205 11.71 -13.93 -5.68
CA ARG A 205 11.33 -15.16 -4.97
C ARG A 205 12.06 -15.33 -3.64
N ARG A 206 13.28 -14.80 -3.50
CA ARG A 206 14.04 -14.87 -2.24
C ARG A 206 13.43 -14.03 -1.11
N ALA A 207 12.53 -13.09 -1.45
CA ALA A 207 11.85 -12.25 -0.45
C ALA A 207 10.72 -12.99 0.28
N VAL A 208 10.15 -14.04 -0.34
CA VAL A 208 9.05 -14.86 0.19
C VAL A 208 9.20 -15.28 1.66
N PRO A 209 10.33 -15.88 2.10
CA PRO A 209 10.48 -16.30 3.50
C PRO A 209 10.47 -15.15 4.50
N TYR A 210 10.77 -13.91 4.08
CA TYR A 210 10.87 -12.75 4.95
C TYR A 210 9.53 -12.03 5.21
N ALA A 211 8.43 -12.44 4.57
CA ALA A 211 7.15 -11.73 4.69
C ALA A 211 6.67 -11.58 6.16
N ASN A 212 6.83 -12.62 6.98
CA ASN A 212 6.52 -12.54 8.41
C ASN A 212 7.51 -11.67 9.18
N ASP A 213 8.81 -11.78 8.86
CA ASP A 213 9.86 -10.99 9.52
C ASP A 213 9.68 -9.50 9.23
N ASP A 214 9.36 -9.14 7.99
CA ASP A 214 9.14 -7.76 7.56
C ASP A 214 7.81 -7.21 8.09
N ALA A 215 6.79 -8.06 8.27
CA ALA A 215 5.57 -7.70 9.00
C ALA A 215 5.83 -7.49 10.51
N ASN A 216 6.74 -8.25 11.11
CA ASN A 216 7.15 -8.09 12.51
C ASN A 216 8.08 -6.89 12.69
N TRP A 217 8.92 -6.59 11.70
CA TRP A 217 9.79 -5.43 11.68
C TRP A 217 8.97 -4.15 11.84
N SER A 218 7.84 -4.03 11.13
CA SER A 218 6.97 -2.84 11.17
C SER A 218 6.22 -2.66 12.49
N LYS A 219 6.24 -3.64 13.40
CA LYS A 219 5.63 -3.54 14.73
C LYS A 219 6.51 -2.75 15.71
N LYS A 220 7.82 -2.71 15.48
CA LYS A 220 8.79 -2.20 16.46
C LYS A 220 9.04 -0.72 16.22
N GLN A 221 8.66 0.14 17.15
CA GLN A 221 8.89 1.60 17.04
C GLN A 221 10.37 1.92 16.84
N SER A 222 11.27 1.22 17.53
CA SER A 222 12.72 1.38 17.37
C SER A 222 13.22 1.17 15.94
N ASN A 223 12.57 0.28 15.18
CA ASN A 223 12.91 0.04 13.78
C ASN A 223 12.45 1.20 12.89
N LEU A 224 11.25 1.71 13.15
CA LEU A 224 10.69 2.87 12.43
C LEU A 224 11.53 4.13 12.71
N ASP A 225 11.87 4.36 13.98
CA ASP A 225 12.71 5.47 14.39
C ASP A 225 14.09 5.40 13.71
N ALA A 226 14.72 4.23 13.70
CA ALA A 226 16.00 4.03 13.03
C ALA A 226 15.91 4.29 11.51
N TYR A 227 14.83 3.83 10.86
CA TYR A 227 14.57 4.10 9.44
C TYR A 227 14.40 5.60 9.15
N ILE A 228 13.60 6.30 9.96
CA ILE A 228 13.36 7.75 9.82
C ILE A 228 14.66 8.55 10.08
N GLN A 229 15.38 8.22 11.16
CA GLN A 229 16.66 8.84 11.51
C GLN A 229 17.74 8.60 10.45
N SER A 230 17.67 7.47 9.73
CA SER A 230 18.55 7.14 8.61
C SER A 230 18.07 7.75 7.28
N ASN A 231 17.34 8.87 7.34
CA ASN A 231 16.76 9.55 6.18
C ASN A 231 15.99 8.59 5.26
N HIS A 232 15.11 7.78 5.86
CA HIS A 232 14.25 6.84 5.14
C HIS A 232 15.05 5.79 4.34
N THR A 233 16.06 5.20 4.98
CA THR A 233 16.87 4.11 4.41
C THR A 233 16.94 2.93 5.39
N MET A 234 16.72 1.72 4.88
CA MET A 234 16.75 0.47 5.67
C MET A 234 18.18 -0.07 5.81
N LEU A 235 19.03 0.57 6.60
CA LEU A 235 20.46 0.23 6.70
C LEU A 235 20.72 -1.25 7.03
N ASP A 236 19.84 -1.90 7.80
CA ASP A 236 19.96 -3.32 8.16
C ASP A 236 19.76 -4.29 6.99
N LEU A 237 19.25 -3.80 5.84
CA LEU A 237 19.11 -4.59 4.61
C LEU A 237 20.33 -4.46 3.68
N HIS A 238 21.24 -3.52 3.93
CA HIS A 238 22.41 -3.24 3.08
C HIS A 238 23.73 -3.82 3.63
N GLY A 239 23.66 -4.58 4.74
CA GLY A 239 24.80 -5.22 5.40
C GLY A 239 25.21 -6.56 4.81
#